data_AF-D8UUL4-F1
#
_entry.id   AF-D8UUL4-F1
#
_cell.length_a   1.000
_cell.length_b   1.000
_cell.length_c   1.000
_cell.angle_alpha   90.00
_cell.angle_beta   90.00
_cell.angle_gamma   90.00
#
_symmetry.space_group_name_H-M   'P 1'
#
loop_
_entity.id
_entity.type
_entity.pdbx_description
1 polymer ?
#
loop_
_entity_poly.entity_id
_entity_poly.type
_entity_poly.pdbx_seq_one_letter_code
_entity_poly.pdbx_strand_id
1 'polypeptide(L)'
;MQHNIQKSVELHLQSGHDTVYLYNLGYRGKYSLLPKARYGNTRYDLGVAHVDELEFILSSAFTADRWEPGHPDLETVEDLVTLWTNFATHGNPTPEAETPTPQGVVWPTAGANKDAITYYVFDHSPPPAEPIYGVRPLRISVVPDKFKDRMDLWDSLPLKENQ
;
A
#
# COMPACT_ATOMS: atom_id res chain seq x y z
N MET A 1 -5.36 7.69 9.55
CA MET A 1 -4.54 8.88 9.24
C MET A 1 -4.20 8.79 7.76
N GLN A 2 -4.92 9.51 6.89
CA GLN A 2 -4.80 9.39 5.42
C GLN A 2 -4.97 10.74 4.71
N HIS A 3 -5.76 11.66 5.28
CA HIS A 3 -5.97 13.00 4.72
C HIS A 3 -4.68 13.80 4.59
N ASN A 4 -3.87 13.88 5.64
CA ASN A 4 -2.59 14.60 5.61
C ASN A 4 -1.62 14.11 4.52
N ILE A 5 -1.60 12.79 4.24
CA ILE A 5 -0.74 12.22 3.19
C ILE A 5 -1.25 12.64 1.82
N GLN A 6 -2.56 12.48 1.55
CA GLN A 6 -3.13 12.89 0.27
C GLN A 6 -3.01 14.40 0.04
N LYS A 7 -3.28 15.21 1.07
CA LYS A 7 -3.16 16.66 1.00
C LYS A 7 -1.73 17.10 0.67
N SER A 8 -0.73 16.44 1.24
CA SER A 8 0.68 16.66 0.90
C SER A 8 0.94 16.39 -0.58
N VAL A 9 0.42 15.28 -1.11
CA VAL A 9 0.53 14.93 -2.55
C VAL A 9 -0.11 16.01 -3.41
N GLU A 10 -1.33 16.44 -3.09
CA GLU A 10 -2.03 17.51 -3.82
C GLU A 10 -1.22 18.81 -3.85
N LEU A 11 -0.65 19.23 -2.72
CA LEU A 11 0.20 20.42 -2.63
C LEU A 11 1.49 20.28 -3.46
N HIS A 12 2.10 19.10 -3.48
CA HIS A 12 3.25 18.82 -4.36
C HIS A 12 2.87 18.94 -5.84
N LEU A 13 1.74 18.33 -6.25
CA LEU A 13 1.24 18.42 -7.63
C LEU A 13 0.94 19.88 -8.03
N GLN A 14 0.28 20.66 -7.15
CA GLN A 14 0.00 22.08 -7.38
C GLN A 14 1.26 22.94 -7.47
N SER A 15 2.34 22.53 -6.80
CA SER A 15 3.65 23.18 -6.89
C SER A 15 4.45 22.79 -8.14
N GLY A 16 3.88 21.97 -9.03
CA GLY A 16 4.49 21.55 -10.29
C GLY A 16 5.33 20.27 -10.21
N HIS A 17 5.27 19.53 -9.10
CA HIS A 17 5.90 18.20 -9.01
C HIS A 17 4.97 17.16 -9.61
N ASP A 18 5.26 16.66 -10.80
CA ASP A 18 4.42 15.69 -11.54
C ASP A 18 4.80 14.22 -11.31
N THR A 19 5.97 13.99 -10.70
CA THR A 19 6.58 12.68 -10.46
C THR A 19 6.45 12.27 -8.99
N VAL A 20 5.20 12.19 -8.53
CA VAL A 20 4.84 11.74 -7.18
C VAL A 20 4.14 10.39 -7.29
N TYR A 21 4.60 9.37 -6.56
CA TYR A 21 3.97 8.05 -6.52
C TYR A 21 3.34 7.83 -5.15
N LEU A 22 2.08 7.37 -5.13
CA LEU A 22 1.32 7.17 -3.92
C LEU A 22 0.79 5.74 -3.85
N TYR A 23 1.01 5.07 -2.72
CA TYR A 23 0.43 3.75 -2.47
C TYR A 23 -0.35 3.67 -1.16
N ASN A 24 -1.18 2.63 -1.07
CA ASN A 24 -1.84 2.21 0.15
C ASN A 24 -1.63 0.71 0.37
N LEU A 25 -1.11 0.35 1.53
CA LEU A 25 -1.03 -1.04 1.98
C LEU A 25 -2.31 -1.40 2.76
N GLY A 26 -3.13 -2.25 2.16
CA GLY A 26 -4.29 -2.93 2.76
C GLY A 26 -4.12 -4.46 2.86
N TYR A 27 -3.01 -4.99 2.34
CA TYR A 27 -2.61 -6.39 2.51
C TYR A 27 -2.12 -6.63 3.94
N ARG A 28 -2.70 -7.65 4.60
CA ARG A 28 -2.35 -8.04 5.97
C ARG A 28 -1.57 -9.35 5.95
N GLY A 29 -0.29 -9.30 6.32
CA GLY A 29 0.55 -10.48 6.44
C GLY A 29 0.26 -11.32 7.69
N LYS A 30 0.91 -12.50 7.74
CA LYS A 30 0.81 -13.46 8.85
C LYS A 30 1.32 -12.90 10.17
N TYR A 31 2.29 -11.97 10.14
CA TYR A 31 2.95 -11.43 11.34
C TYR A 31 2.63 -9.97 11.64
N SER A 32 1.62 -9.39 10.97
CA SER A 32 0.99 -8.12 11.33
C SER A 32 0.83 -7.97 12.86
N LEU A 33 1.03 -6.76 13.37
CA LEU A 33 1.18 -6.47 14.80
C LEU A 33 -0.13 -6.53 15.60
N LEU A 34 -1.24 -6.07 15.01
CA LEU A 34 -2.52 -5.90 15.69
C LEU A 34 -3.55 -7.05 15.60
N PRO A 35 -3.40 -8.16 14.83
CA PRO A 35 -4.42 -9.21 14.74
C PRO A 35 -4.51 -10.06 16.02
N LYS A 36 -3.60 -9.84 16.99
CA LYS A 36 -3.65 -10.43 18.34
C LYS A 36 -4.02 -9.40 19.41
N ALA A 37 -4.42 -8.19 19.04
CA ALA A 37 -4.96 -7.24 19.99
C ALA A 37 -6.17 -7.88 20.68
N ARG A 38 -6.08 -7.98 22.01
CA ARG A 38 -7.14 -8.54 22.84
C ARG A 38 -7.74 -7.44 23.68
N TYR A 39 -9.05 -7.40 23.70
CA TYR A 39 -9.80 -6.69 24.74
C TYR A 39 -10.54 -7.74 25.56
N GLY A 40 -9.98 -8.08 26.73
CA GLY A 40 -10.41 -9.25 27.50
C GLY A 40 -10.15 -10.56 26.73
N ASN A 41 -11.20 -11.38 26.56
CA ASN A 41 -11.13 -12.66 25.84
C ASN A 41 -11.42 -12.55 24.34
N THR A 42 -11.79 -11.37 23.84
CA THR A 42 -12.13 -11.16 22.43
C THR A 42 -10.91 -10.73 21.64
N ARG A 43 -10.68 -11.38 20.49
CA ARG A 43 -9.72 -10.93 19.48
C ARG A 43 -10.44 -10.09 18.45
N TYR A 44 -9.80 -8.99 18.05
CA TYR A 44 -10.31 -8.11 17.00
C TYR A 44 -9.38 -8.14 15.81
N ASP A 45 -9.94 -8.26 14.61
CA ASP A 45 -9.21 -7.94 13.39
C ASP A 45 -9.29 -6.42 13.19
N LEU A 46 -8.18 -5.74 13.43
CA LEU A 46 -8.07 -4.29 13.31
C LEU A 46 -7.50 -3.85 11.95
N GLY A 47 -7.35 -4.80 11.02
CA GLY A 47 -6.75 -4.56 9.71
C GLY A 47 -5.23 -4.42 9.77
N VAL A 48 -4.69 -3.63 8.84
CA VAL A 48 -3.25 -3.34 8.73
C VAL A 48 -2.87 -2.21 9.69
N ALA A 49 -1.90 -2.49 10.55
CA ALA A 49 -1.38 -1.54 11.52
C ALA A 49 -0.29 -0.65 10.92
N HIS A 50 -0.02 0.47 11.58
CA HIS A 50 1.21 1.21 11.32
C HIS A 50 2.41 0.30 11.63
N VAL A 51 3.41 0.30 10.73
CA VAL A 51 4.64 -0.50 10.71
C VAL A 51 4.50 -1.95 10.22
N ASP A 52 3.30 -2.43 9.90
CA ASP A 52 3.13 -3.76 9.31
C ASP A 52 3.87 -3.88 7.97
N GLU A 53 4.00 -2.78 7.21
CA GLU A 53 4.72 -2.78 5.92
C GLU A 53 6.19 -3.18 6.05
N LEU A 54 6.79 -3.00 7.24
CA LEU A 54 8.20 -3.29 7.45
C LEU A 54 8.48 -4.79 7.36
N GLU A 55 7.49 -5.66 7.63
CA GLU A 55 7.66 -7.11 7.51
C GLU A 55 7.99 -7.53 6.07
N PHE A 56 7.59 -6.73 5.08
CA PHE A 56 7.79 -7.04 3.66
C PHE A 56 9.03 -6.38 3.04
N ILE A 57 9.61 -5.37 3.71
CA ILE A 57 10.69 -4.56 3.14
C ILE A 57 12.00 -4.74 3.91
N LEU A 58 11.93 -4.93 5.23
CA LEU A 58 13.11 -5.01 6.11
C LEU A 58 13.17 -6.37 6.80
N SER A 59 14.25 -7.09 6.56
CA SER A 59 14.56 -8.28 7.36
C SER A 59 14.90 -7.87 8.79
N SER A 60 14.25 -8.50 9.76
CA SER A 60 14.60 -8.39 11.18
C SER A 60 14.82 -9.77 11.78
N ALA A 61 15.55 -9.84 12.91
CA ALA A 61 15.68 -11.09 13.67
C ALA A 61 14.31 -11.67 14.11
N PHE A 62 13.26 -10.85 14.13
CA PHE A 62 11.89 -11.25 14.40
C PHE A 62 11.10 -11.66 13.15
N THR A 63 11.67 -11.66 11.94
CA THR A 63 10.95 -11.94 10.68
C THR A 63 11.75 -12.77 9.68
N ALA A 64 13.07 -12.90 9.86
CA ALA A 64 13.92 -13.75 9.05
C ALA A 64 13.46 -15.23 9.07
N ASP A 65 13.40 -15.84 7.88
CA ASP A 65 13.17 -17.27 7.62
C ASP A 65 11.83 -17.87 8.12
N ARG A 66 10.73 -17.14 7.98
CA ARG A 66 9.45 -17.55 8.59
C ARG A 66 8.41 -18.21 7.69
N TRP A 67 8.45 -17.94 6.39
CA TRP A 67 7.36 -18.37 5.52
C TRP A 67 7.70 -19.67 4.83
N GLU A 68 6.72 -20.57 4.85
CA GLU A 68 6.77 -21.81 4.09
C GLU A 68 6.80 -21.51 2.58
N PRO A 69 7.46 -22.33 1.74
CA PRO A 69 7.42 -22.15 0.29
C PRO A 69 5.98 -22.05 -0.23
N GLY A 70 5.72 -21.07 -1.10
CA GLY A 70 4.38 -20.81 -1.64
C GLY A 70 3.46 -20.00 -0.72
N HIS A 71 3.97 -19.46 0.39
CA HIS A 71 3.22 -18.54 1.23
C HIS A 71 2.96 -17.19 0.53
N PRO A 72 1.74 -16.63 0.55
CA PRO A 72 1.41 -15.35 -0.08
C PRO A 72 2.29 -14.16 0.34
N ASP A 73 2.70 -14.10 1.61
CA ASP A 73 3.61 -13.06 2.09
C ASP A 73 4.98 -13.06 1.38
N LEU A 74 5.47 -14.21 0.86
CA LEU A 74 6.72 -14.25 0.10
C LEU A 74 6.58 -13.50 -1.23
N GLU A 75 5.47 -13.71 -1.95
CA GLU A 75 5.14 -12.96 -3.15
C GLU A 75 5.01 -11.46 -2.83
N THR A 76 4.44 -11.12 -1.69
CA THR A 76 4.30 -9.72 -1.25
C THR A 76 5.66 -9.06 -0.96
N VAL A 77 6.60 -9.80 -0.35
CA VAL A 77 8.00 -9.35 -0.17
C VAL A 77 8.64 -9.09 -1.53
N GLU A 78 8.56 -10.06 -2.44
CA GLU A 78 9.15 -9.96 -3.79
C GLU A 78 8.60 -8.74 -4.55
N ASP A 79 7.28 -8.54 -4.54
CA ASP A 79 6.61 -7.45 -5.22
C ASP A 79 6.99 -6.07 -4.62
N LEU A 80 6.89 -5.92 -3.29
CA LEU A 80 7.22 -4.64 -2.64
C LEU A 80 8.70 -4.28 -2.78
N VAL A 81 9.61 -5.23 -2.56
CA VAL A 81 11.06 -4.99 -2.69
C VAL A 81 11.42 -4.64 -4.14
N THR A 82 10.78 -5.28 -5.13
CA THR A 82 10.97 -4.96 -6.54
C THR A 82 10.55 -3.51 -6.83
N LEU A 83 9.36 -3.09 -6.41
CA LEU A 83 8.87 -1.73 -6.65
C LEU A 83 9.76 -0.66 -5.99
N TRP A 84 10.17 -0.90 -4.74
CA TRP A 84 11.08 0.01 -4.03
C TRP A 84 12.47 0.07 -4.68
N THR A 85 13.01 -1.06 -5.12
CA THR A 85 14.31 -1.15 -5.78
C THR A 85 14.28 -0.47 -7.15
N ASN A 86 13.21 -0.69 -7.92
CA ASN A 86 12.99 -0.03 -9.20
C ASN A 86 12.92 1.49 -9.02
N PHE A 87 12.15 1.97 -8.04
CA PHE A 87 12.07 3.40 -7.75
C PHE A 87 13.43 3.98 -7.36
N ALA A 88 14.17 3.30 -6.47
CA ALA A 88 15.50 3.74 -6.05
C ALA A 88 16.52 3.76 -7.21
N THR A 89 16.40 2.84 -8.17
CA THR A 89 17.34 2.68 -9.30
C THR A 89 17.00 3.61 -10.47
N HIS A 90 15.70 3.79 -10.76
CA HIS A 90 15.21 4.40 -11.99
C HIS A 90 14.35 5.66 -11.78
N GLY A 91 13.95 5.97 -10.54
CA GLY A 91 12.97 7.04 -10.26
C GLY A 91 11.54 6.70 -10.69
N ASN A 92 11.29 5.47 -11.15
CA ASN A 92 9.99 4.94 -11.54
C ASN A 92 9.86 3.52 -10.94
N PRO A 93 8.82 3.22 -10.15
CA PRO A 93 8.61 1.91 -9.54
C PRO A 93 8.29 0.78 -10.55
N THR A 94 7.78 1.12 -11.74
CA THR A 94 7.49 0.17 -12.83
C THR A 94 8.07 0.70 -14.15
N PRO A 95 9.39 0.71 -14.33
CA PRO A 95 10.02 1.22 -15.54
C PRO A 95 9.82 0.25 -16.71
N GLU A 96 9.68 0.79 -17.93
CA GLU A 96 9.31 0.01 -19.12
C GLU A 96 10.36 -1.02 -19.59
N ALA A 97 11.61 -0.92 -19.12
CA ALA A 97 12.72 -1.77 -19.56
C ALA A 97 13.28 -2.63 -18.41
N GLU A 98 13.43 -3.92 -18.70
CA GLU A 98 14.27 -4.92 -18.01
C GLU A 98 13.94 -5.32 -16.56
N THR A 99 12.95 -4.70 -15.91
CA THR A 99 12.58 -5.05 -14.53
C THR A 99 11.17 -5.66 -14.44
N PRO A 100 10.95 -6.60 -13.50
CA PRO A 100 9.61 -7.14 -13.30
C PRO A 100 8.62 -6.04 -12.91
N THR A 101 7.44 -6.05 -13.53
CA THR A 101 6.28 -5.27 -13.08
C THR A 101 5.37 -6.22 -12.29
N PRO A 102 5.29 -6.07 -10.96
CA PRO A 102 4.40 -6.88 -10.11
C PRO A 102 2.99 -7.01 -10.67
N GLN A 103 2.54 -8.25 -10.84
CA GLN A 103 1.23 -8.62 -11.40
C GLN A 103 0.89 -7.97 -12.76
N GLY A 104 1.88 -7.42 -13.48
CA GLY A 104 1.67 -6.64 -14.70
C GLY A 104 0.94 -5.30 -14.49
N VAL A 105 0.84 -4.82 -13.24
CA VAL A 105 0.14 -3.58 -12.90
C VAL A 105 1.14 -2.42 -12.85
N VAL A 106 1.08 -1.57 -13.87
CA VAL A 106 1.86 -0.32 -13.94
C VAL A 106 1.45 0.61 -12.80
N TRP A 107 2.42 1.24 -12.14
CA TRP A 107 2.19 2.19 -11.06
C TRP A 107 2.25 3.63 -11.62
N PRO A 108 1.10 4.26 -11.89
CA PRO A 108 1.07 5.63 -12.41
C PRO A 108 1.45 6.65 -11.34
N THR A 109 1.86 7.85 -11.76
CA THR A 109 2.00 8.97 -10.83
C THR A 109 0.63 9.32 -10.22
N ALA A 110 0.65 9.88 -9.01
CA ALA A 110 -0.55 10.20 -8.25
C ALA A 110 -1.47 11.20 -8.97
N GLY A 111 -0.89 12.09 -9.79
CA GLY A 111 -1.60 13.06 -10.63
C GLY A 111 -1.85 12.60 -12.07
N ALA A 112 -1.68 11.31 -12.39
CA ALA A 112 -1.89 10.81 -13.76
C ALA A 112 -3.33 11.00 -14.25
N ASN A 113 -4.31 10.95 -13.33
CA ASN A 113 -5.65 11.42 -13.57
C ASN A 113 -5.76 12.88 -13.13
N LYS A 114 -6.19 13.78 -14.03
CA LYS A 114 -6.32 15.22 -13.73
C LYS A 114 -7.42 15.54 -12.73
N ASP A 115 -8.39 14.65 -12.61
CA ASP A 115 -9.60 14.86 -11.80
C ASP A 115 -9.58 14.08 -10.47
N ALA A 116 -8.57 13.24 -10.24
CA ALA A 116 -8.52 12.33 -9.09
C ALA A 116 -7.10 12.01 -8.65
N ILE A 117 -6.90 11.86 -7.34
CA ILE A 117 -5.62 11.34 -6.82
C ILE A 117 -5.60 9.82 -6.95
N THR A 118 -4.56 9.31 -7.62
CA THR A 118 -4.43 7.91 -7.95
C THR A 118 -3.58 7.17 -6.92
N TYR A 119 -4.13 6.08 -6.36
CA TYR A 119 -3.43 5.19 -5.44
C TYR A 119 -3.03 3.88 -6.11
N TYR A 120 -1.82 3.43 -5.84
CA TYR A 120 -1.41 2.03 -6.04
C TYR A 120 -1.73 1.24 -4.78
N VAL A 121 -2.52 0.19 -4.90
CA VAL A 121 -3.15 -0.46 -3.75
C VAL A 121 -2.73 -1.92 -3.69
N PHE A 122 -2.17 -2.30 -2.56
CA PHE A 122 -1.91 -3.68 -2.18
C PHE A 122 -3.07 -4.15 -1.30
N ASP A 123 -3.94 -5.02 -1.79
CA ASP A 123 -5.06 -5.58 -1.04
C ASP A 123 -5.02 -7.11 -1.11
N HIS A 124 -5.87 -7.81 -0.35
CA HIS A 124 -6.08 -9.23 -0.60
C HIS A 124 -6.93 -9.46 -1.85
N SER A 125 -6.61 -10.52 -2.59
CA SER A 125 -7.47 -11.06 -3.64
C SER A 125 -8.89 -11.32 -3.10
N PRO A 126 -9.95 -10.93 -3.84
CA PRO A 126 -11.32 -11.17 -3.43
C PRO A 126 -11.68 -12.67 -3.58
N PRO A 127 -12.77 -13.14 -2.96
CA PRO A 127 -13.32 -14.46 -3.25
C PRO A 127 -13.54 -14.66 -4.76
N PRO A 128 -13.29 -15.85 -5.32
CA PRO A 128 -13.08 -17.14 -4.65
C PRO A 128 -11.61 -17.48 -4.32
N ALA A 129 -10.70 -16.50 -4.27
CA ALA A 129 -9.31 -16.76 -3.90
C ALA A 129 -9.22 -17.32 -2.47
N GLU A 130 -8.87 -18.59 -2.35
CA GLU A 130 -8.79 -19.28 -1.06
C GLU A 130 -7.53 -18.87 -0.29
N PRO A 131 -7.59 -18.76 1.05
CA PRO A 131 -6.42 -18.48 1.86
C PRO A 131 -5.40 -19.62 1.80
N ILE A 132 -4.15 -19.28 1.52
CA ILE A 132 -3.01 -20.20 1.61
C ILE A 132 -2.31 -19.89 2.94
N TYR A 133 -2.14 -20.90 3.80
CA TYR A 133 -1.67 -20.71 5.18
C TYR A 133 -2.49 -19.69 6.01
N GLY A 134 -3.78 -19.51 5.66
CA GLY A 134 -4.66 -18.56 6.35
C GLY A 134 -4.53 -17.11 5.89
N VAL A 135 -3.76 -16.83 4.84
CA VAL A 135 -3.61 -15.51 4.22
C VAL A 135 -4.08 -15.59 2.77
N ARG A 136 -4.90 -14.64 2.31
CA ARG A 136 -5.31 -14.61 0.89
C ARG A 136 -4.19 -14.02 0.02
N PRO A 137 -4.01 -14.49 -1.22
CA PRO A 137 -3.02 -13.96 -2.15
C PRO A 137 -3.09 -12.44 -2.30
N LEU A 138 -1.95 -11.81 -2.56
CA LEU A 138 -1.86 -10.38 -2.84
C LEU A 138 -2.62 -10.06 -4.13
N ARG A 139 -3.30 -8.92 -4.14
CA ARG A 139 -3.86 -8.29 -5.33
C ARG A 139 -3.38 -6.86 -5.39
N ILE A 140 -2.73 -6.52 -6.48
CA ILE A 140 -2.33 -5.16 -6.79
C ILE A 140 -3.37 -4.51 -7.70
N SER A 141 -3.70 -3.24 -7.44
CA SER A 141 -4.61 -2.48 -8.30
C SER A 141 -4.37 -0.98 -8.23
N VAL A 142 -4.77 -0.26 -9.28
CA VAL A 142 -4.78 1.20 -9.32
C VAL A 142 -6.18 1.69 -9.01
N VAL A 143 -6.32 2.57 -8.01
CA VAL A 143 -7.62 3.07 -7.54
C VAL A 143 -7.60 4.59 -7.47
N PRO A 144 -8.37 5.30 -8.33
CA PRO A 144 -8.56 6.74 -8.20
C PRO A 144 -9.46 7.04 -7.00
N ASP A 145 -9.16 8.12 -6.28
CA ASP A 145 -9.96 8.68 -5.17
C ASP A 145 -10.38 7.65 -4.12
N LYS A 146 -9.48 6.72 -3.77
CA LYS A 146 -9.73 5.62 -2.83
C LYS A 146 -10.39 6.07 -1.52
N PHE A 147 -10.10 7.29 -1.06
CA PHE A 147 -10.60 7.84 0.20
C PHE A 147 -11.47 9.07 0.03
N LYS A 148 -12.15 9.23 -1.12
CA LYS A 148 -12.94 10.42 -1.47
C LYS A 148 -13.78 10.99 -0.33
N ASP A 149 -14.71 10.20 0.21
CA ASP A 149 -15.65 10.68 1.24
C ASP A 149 -14.92 11.17 2.51
N ARG A 150 -13.78 10.55 2.84
CA ARG A 150 -12.94 10.96 3.96
C ARG A 150 -12.24 12.27 3.65
N MET A 151 -11.72 12.42 2.42
CA MET A 151 -11.09 13.67 1.99
C MET A 151 -12.09 14.82 2.01
N ASP A 152 -13.26 14.63 1.40
CA ASP A 152 -14.34 15.61 1.36
C ASP A 152 -14.73 16.06 2.78
N LEU A 153 -14.80 15.13 3.74
CA LEU A 153 -15.06 15.45 5.15
C LEU A 153 -13.98 16.36 5.75
N TRP A 154 -12.70 15.99 5.63
CA TRP A 154 -11.60 16.75 6.24
C TRP A 154 -11.37 18.09 5.53
N ASP A 155 -11.60 18.16 4.23
CA ASP A 155 -11.52 19.39 3.44
C ASP A 155 -12.66 20.36 3.76
N SER A 156 -13.82 19.86 4.22
CA SER A 156 -14.92 20.71 4.70
C SER A 156 -14.63 21.46 6.00
N LEU A 157 -13.60 21.04 6.74
CA LEU A 157 -13.23 21.67 8.01
C LEU A 157 -12.41 22.95 7.78
N PRO A 158 -12.53 23.96 8.67
CA PRO A 158 -11.82 25.24 8.53
C PRO A 158 -10.34 25.13 8.94
N LEU A 159 -9.59 24.24 8.31
CA LEU A 159 -8.16 24.04 8.51
C LEU A 159 -7.35 24.98 7.61
N LYS A 160 -6.16 25.40 8.06
CA LYS A 160 -5.29 26.32 7.30
C LYS A 160 -4.87 25.76 5.95
N GLU A 161 -4.66 24.45 5.87
CA GLU A 161 -4.32 23.75 4.62
C GLU A 161 -5.47 23.69 3.60
N ASN A 162 -6.69 24.06 3.99
CA ASN A 162 -7.88 24.07 3.12
C ASN A 162 -8.23 25.48 2.59
N GLN A 163 -7.47 26.52 2.97
CA GLN A 163 -7.64 27.91 2.53
C GLN A 163 -6.63 28.25 1.44
#